data_AF-A0A0N0VDL3-F1
#
_entry.id   AF-A0A0N0VDL3-F1
#
_cell.length_a   1.000
_cell.length_b   1.000
_cell.length_c   1.000
_cell.angle_alpha   90.00
_cell.angle_beta   90.00
_cell.angle_gamma   90.00
#
_symmetry.space_group_name_H-M   'P 1'
#
loop_
_entity.id
_entity.type
_entity.pdbx_description
1 polymer ?
#
loop_
_entity_poly.entity_id
_entity_poly.type
_entity_poly.pdbx_seq_one_letter_code
_entity_poly.pdbx_strand_id
1 'polypeptide(L)'
;MPSGNGCRANQRREREMKKAQGVGQKHSAEDIKKHEQSKNAVQCKVCLQGFPRTVRRAELDQHYEKHEKTGKSFAEVFPDFEQ
;
A
#
# COMPACT_ATOMS: atom_id res chain seq x y z
N MET A 1 -26.90 31.09 -9.15
CA MET A 1 -27.09 30.86 -7.70
C MET A 1 -26.91 29.36 -7.43
N PRO A 2 -25.88 28.90 -6.71
CA PRO A 2 -25.76 27.48 -6.41
C PRO A 2 -26.62 27.15 -5.18
N SER A 3 -27.89 26.84 -5.41
CA SER A 3 -28.73 26.08 -4.48
C SER A 3 -28.26 24.63 -4.47
N GLY A 4 -28.02 24.07 -3.27
CA GLY A 4 -27.77 22.63 -3.15
C GLY A 4 -27.24 22.23 -1.77
N ASN A 5 -28.16 21.81 -0.89
CA ASN A 5 -27.96 21.17 0.42
C ASN A 5 -26.78 21.70 1.28
N GLY A 6 -27.11 22.50 2.29
CA GLY A 6 -26.16 22.96 3.33
C GLY A 6 -25.36 21.82 3.99
N CYS A 7 -25.88 20.60 4.00
CA CYS A 7 -25.14 19.41 4.46
C CYS A 7 -23.94 19.07 3.56
N ARG A 8 -24.09 19.10 2.22
CA ARG A 8 -22.98 18.86 1.27
C ARG A 8 -21.98 20.03 1.26
N ALA A 9 -22.47 21.26 1.43
CA ALA A 9 -21.63 22.44 1.54
C ALA A 9 -20.81 22.45 2.85
N ASN A 10 -21.40 22.04 3.97
CA ASN A 10 -20.69 21.86 5.24
C ASN A 10 -19.66 20.74 5.15
N GLN A 11 -20.02 19.57 4.62
CA GLN A 11 -19.07 18.48 4.42
C GLN A 11 -17.90 18.84 3.49
N ARG A 12 -18.15 19.73 2.51
CA ARG A 12 -17.09 20.25 1.66
C ARG A 12 -16.18 21.21 2.43
N ARG A 13 -16.74 22.16 3.18
CA ARG A 13 -15.97 23.07 4.05
C ARG A 13 -15.16 22.34 5.11
N GLU A 14 -15.74 21.33 5.77
CA GLU A 14 -15.05 20.48 6.74
C GLU A 14 -13.92 19.68 6.10
N ARG A 15 -14.10 19.16 4.87
CA ARG A 15 -13.03 18.48 4.12
C ARG A 15 -11.92 19.44 3.70
N GLU A 16 -12.26 20.64 3.26
CA GLU A 16 -11.29 21.67 2.89
C GLU A 16 -10.50 22.15 4.12
N MET A 17 -11.15 22.36 5.27
CA MET A 17 -10.48 22.69 6.53
C MET A 17 -9.61 21.55 7.05
N LYS A 18 -10.06 20.28 7.02
CA LYS A 18 -9.23 19.12 7.40
C LYS A 18 -8.01 18.94 6.49
N LYS A 19 -8.19 19.15 5.17
CA LYS A 19 -7.07 19.16 4.23
C LYS A 19 -6.09 20.29 4.57
N ALA A 20 -6.58 21.51 4.79
CA ALA A 20 -5.73 22.65 5.17
C ALA A 20 -5.01 22.47 6.52
N GLN A 21 -5.64 21.80 7.50
CA GLN A 21 -5.04 21.48 8.80
C GLN A 21 -3.96 20.37 8.70
N GLY A 22 -4.04 19.50 7.69
CA GLY A 22 -3.04 18.46 7.41
C GLY A 22 -1.97 18.85 6.37
N VAL A 23 -2.17 19.94 5.63
CA VAL A 23 -1.20 20.47 4.66
C VAL A 23 -0.05 21.12 5.44
N GLY A 24 0.98 20.32 5.70
CA GLY A 24 2.20 20.77 6.39
C GLY A 24 2.60 19.91 7.60
N GLN A 25 1.73 19.01 8.09
CA GLN A 25 2.17 17.96 8.99
C GLN A 25 3.01 16.97 8.18
N LYS A 26 4.33 17.09 8.30
CA LYS A 26 5.26 16.04 7.85
C LYS A 26 4.79 14.74 8.51
N HIS A 27 4.61 13.69 7.71
CA HIS A 27 4.35 12.35 8.23
C HIS A 27 5.35 12.08 9.37
N SER A 28 4.86 11.65 10.53
CA SER A 28 5.75 11.31 11.63
C SER A 28 6.73 10.25 11.14
N ALA A 29 7.93 10.19 11.72
CA ALA A 29 8.86 9.10 11.47
C ALA A 29 8.19 7.72 11.68
N GLU A 30 7.18 7.66 12.55
CA GLU A 30 6.36 6.47 12.79
C GLU A 30 5.40 6.16 11.63
N ASP A 31 4.78 7.17 11.01
CA ASP A 31 3.89 6.98 9.86
C ASP A 31 4.66 6.50 8.63
N ILE A 32 5.85 7.05 8.41
CA ILE A 32 6.76 6.62 7.34
C ILE A 32 7.16 5.16 7.58
N LYS A 33 7.55 4.80 8.81
CA LYS A 33 7.88 3.41 9.16
C LYS A 33 6.72 2.45 8.91
N LYS A 34 5.49 2.79 9.32
CA LYS A 34 4.30 1.94 9.08
C LYS A 34 4.05 1.74 7.59
N HIS A 35 4.22 2.79 6.79
CA HIS A 35 4.05 2.72 5.35
C HIS A 35 5.14 1.87 4.67
N GLU A 36 6.40 2.03 5.07
CA GLU A 36 7.53 1.22 4.61
C GLU A 36 7.35 -0.28 4.98
N GLN A 37 6.90 -0.56 6.21
CA GLN A 37 6.55 -1.92 6.65
C GLN A 37 5.42 -2.51 5.81
N SER A 38 4.40 -1.71 5.50
CA SER A 38 3.25 -2.15 4.70
C SER A 38 3.64 -2.49 3.27
N LYS A 39 4.63 -1.78 2.70
CA LYS A 39 5.17 -1.98 1.35
C LYS A 39 6.10 -3.18 1.22
N ASN A 40 6.70 -3.63 2.31
CA ASN A 40 7.63 -4.76 2.34
C ASN A 40 7.05 -5.94 3.13
N ALA A 41 5.72 -6.02 3.22
CA ALA A 41 5.05 -7.05 4.01
C ALA A 41 5.21 -8.45 3.42
N VAL A 42 5.33 -8.56 2.10
CA VAL A 42 5.62 -9.81 1.40
C VAL A 42 6.97 -9.65 0.71
N GLN A 43 7.93 -10.54 0.96
CA GLN A 43 9.28 -10.43 0.38
C GLN A 43 9.64 -11.66 -0.45
N CYS A 44 10.13 -11.44 -1.68
CA CYS A 44 10.69 -12.51 -2.49
C CYS A 44 12.01 -13.01 -1.88
N LYS A 45 12.09 -14.31 -1.55
CA LYS A 45 13.32 -14.91 -0.99
C LYS A 45 14.45 -15.12 -2.02
N VAL A 46 14.19 -14.88 -3.31
CA VAL A 46 15.18 -15.02 -4.38
C VAL A 46 15.91 -13.71 -4.65
N CYS A 47 15.18 -12.62 -4.83
CA CYS A 47 15.75 -11.31 -5.16
C CYS A 47 15.62 -10.27 -4.03
N LEU A 48 15.03 -10.63 -2.89
CA LEU A 48 14.79 -9.77 -1.73
C LEU A 48 13.88 -8.57 -2.00
N GLN A 49 13.19 -8.55 -3.15
CA GLN A 49 12.23 -7.51 -3.49
C GLN A 49 11.00 -7.59 -2.58
N GLY A 50 10.63 -6.45 -1.98
CA GLY A 50 9.44 -6.31 -1.14
C GLY A 50 8.20 -5.94 -1.95
N PHE A 51 7.06 -6.44 -1.50
CA PHE A 51 5.74 -6.26 -2.05
C PHE A 51 4.75 -5.86 -0.95
N PRO A 52 3.74 -5.03 -1.29
CA PRO A 52 2.76 -4.60 -0.32
C PRO A 52 1.88 -5.77 0.14
N ARG A 53 1.34 -5.73 1.36
CA ARG A 53 0.46 -6.78 1.88
C ARG A 53 -0.80 -7.01 1.04
N THR A 54 -1.23 -5.98 0.31
CA THR A 54 -2.40 -6.02 -0.57
C THR A 54 -2.07 -6.50 -1.99
N VAL A 55 -0.84 -6.97 -2.25
CA VAL A 55 -0.43 -7.48 -3.56
C VAL A 55 -1.33 -8.62 -4.00
N ARG A 56 -1.67 -8.69 -5.29
CA ARG A 56 -2.49 -9.78 -5.82
C ARG A 56 -1.61 -10.96 -6.21
N ARG A 57 -2.16 -12.17 -6.11
CA ARG A 57 -1.47 -13.39 -6.53
C ARG A 57 -0.94 -13.31 -7.97
N ALA A 58 -1.74 -12.77 -8.90
CA ALA A 58 -1.33 -12.58 -10.29
C ALA A 58 -0.07 -11.70 -10.47
N GLU A 59 0.15 -10.70 -9.60
CA GLU A 59 1.36 -9.86 -9.65
C GLU A 59 2.59 -10.62 -9.12
N LEU A 60 2.40 -11.43 -8.08
CA LEU A 60 3.45 -12.29 -7.55
C LEU A 60 3.79 -13.43 -8.52
N ASP A 61 2.81 -14.00 -9.22
CA ASP A 61 3.00 -15.02 -10.23
C ASP A 61 3.85 -14.47 -11.40
N GLN A 62 3.54 -13.27 -11.90
CA GLN A 62 4.37 -12.60 -12.92
C GLN A 62 5.80 -12.31 -12.44
N HIS A 63 5.98 -12.04 -11.14
CA HIS A 63 7.32 -11.91 -10.58
C HIS A 63 8.02 -13.27 -10.48
N TYR A 64 7.30 -14.30 -10.06
CA TYR A 64 7.79 -15.66 -9.91
C TYR A 64 8.21 -16.27 -11.25
N GLU A 65 7.55 -15.95 -12.37
CA GLU A 65 7.95 -16.34 -13.73
C GLU A 65 9.42 -15.98 -14.05
N LYS A 66 9.91 -14.85 -13.51
CA LYS A 66 11.33 -14.43 -13.66
C LYS A 66 12.30 -15.32 -12.87
N HIS A 67 11.79 -16.09 -11.92
CA HIS A 67 12.51 -16.93 -10.98
C HIS A 67 12.14 -18.42 -11.12
N GLU A 68 11.42 -18.84 -12.15
CA GLU A 68 11.11 -20.27 -12.38
C GLU A 68 12.36 -21.15 -12.52
N LYS A 69 13.43 -20.58 -13.08
CA LYS A 69 14.73 -21.27 -13.25
C LYS A 69 15.42 -21.61 -11.92
N THR A 70 14.96 -21.02 -10.81
CA THR A 70 15.52 -21.27 -9.47
C THR A 70 15.04 -22.60 -8.88
N GLY A 71 14.04 -23.26 -9.48
CA GLY A 71 13.54 -24.57 -9.05
C GLY A 71 12.83 -24.59 -7.68
N LYS A 72 12.56 -23.41 -7.11
CA LYS A 72 11.84 -23.24 -5.84
C LYS A 72 10.36 -23.06 -6.12
N SER A 73 9.50 -23.60 -5.27
CA SER A 73 8.05 -23.42 -5.38
C SER A 73 7.62 -22.00 -5.01
N PHE A 74 6.45 -21.56 -5.48
CA PHE A 74 5.89 -20.25 -5.15
C PHE A 74 5.81 -19.99 -3.63
N ALA A 75 5.42 -21.00 -2.85
CA ALA A 75 5.34 -20.93 -1.39
C ALA A 75 6.72 -20.73 -0.73
N GLU A 76 7.79 -21.24 -1.32
CA GLU A 76 9.16 -21.02 -0.83
C GLU A 76 9.71 -19.65 -1.21
N VAL A 77 9.26 -19.11 -2.36
CA VAL A 77 9.65 -17.76 -2.82
C VAL A 77 8.92 -16.68 -2.02
N PHE A 78 7.65 -16.91 -1.71
CA PHE A 78 6.77 -15.97 -0.99
C PHE A 78 6.08 -16.62 0.22
N PRO A 79 6.84 -16.97 1.28
CA PRO A 79 6.27 -17.63 2.46
C PRO A 79 5.27 -16.73 3.21
N ASP A 80 5.47 -15.41 3.18
CA ASP A 80 4.64 -14.44 3.89
C ASP A 80 3.34 -14.08 3.14
N PHE A 81 3.08 -14.66 1.96
CA PHE A 81 1.87 -14.37 1.17
C PHE A 81 0.64 -15.20 1.59
N GLU A 82 0.85 -16.42 2.09
CA GLU A 82 -0.24 -17.32 2.52
C GLU A 82 -0.55 -17.24 4.03
N GLN A 83 0.02 -16.25 4.74
CA GLN A 83 -0.20 -15.99 6.18
C GLN A 83 -1.39 -15.07 6.50
#